data_AF-A0A7S2YAL8-F1
#
_entry.id   AF-A0A7S2YAL8-F1
#
_cell.length_a   1.000
_cell.length_b   1.000
_cell.length_c   1.000
_cell.angle_alpha   90.00
_cell.angle_beta   90.00
_cell.angle_gamma   90.00
#
_symmetry.space_group_name_H-M   'P 1'
#
loop_
_entity.id
_entity.type
_entity.pdbx_description
1 polymer ?
#
loop_
_entity_poly.entity_id
_entity_poly.type
_entity_poly.pdbx_seq_one_letter_code
_entity_poly.pdbx_strand_id
1 'polypeptide(L)'
;QDCDTMRKHQKNLDIQIHSLGILSNMSVLGKEEVAKIARSGGIDAIIDDMLAWPDLPYIQRRGCKIFANMAEAEKKKKKKKNILIKEEIRKKKGVSIMGKCLETFPEDSSTFFEARRAMRCFF
;
A
#
# COMPACT_ATOMS: atom_id res chain seq x y z
N GLN A 1 -10.61 -9.35 8.91
CA GLN A 1 -9.85 -10.48 9.49
C GLN A 1 -8.37 -10.34 9.13
N ASP A 2 -7.96 -10.36 7.86
CA ASP A 2 -6.53 -10.30 7.50
C ASP A 2 -5.79 -9.07 8.04
N CYS A 3 -6.36 -7.86 7.88
CA CYS A 3 -5.71 -6.64 8.39
C CYS A 3 -5.64 -6.59 9.94
N ASP A 4 -6.55 -7.26 10.64
CA ASP A 4 -6.51 -7.36 12.11
C ASP A 4 -5.45 -8.37 12.57
N THR A 5 -5.29 -9.47 11.83
CA THR A 5 -4.22 -10.45 12.04
C THR A 5 -2.84 -9.83 11.81
N MET A 6 -2.68 -9.03 10.75
CA MET A 6 -1.45 -8.27 10.48
C MET A 6 -1.07 -7.41 11.68
N ARG A 7 -2.00 -6.58 12.17
CA ARG A 7 -1.75 -5.73 13.34
C ARG A 7 -1.41 -6.53 14.60
N LYS A 8 -2.11 -7.64 14.87
CA LYS A 8 -1.85 -8.49 16.03
C LYS A 8 -0.46 -9.15 15.99
N HIS A 9 0.06 -9.42 14.81
CA HIS A 9 1.32 -10.14 14.62
C HIS A 9 2.37 -9.31 13.87
N GLN A 10 2.42 -7.99 14.09
CA GLN A 10 3.30 -7.06 13.37
C GLN A 10 4.79 -7.44 13.39
N LYS A 11 5.24 -8.14 14.44
CA LYS A 11 6.62 -8.62 14.60
C LYS A 11 6.91 -9.97 13.92
N ASN A 12 5.87 -10.68 13.46
CA ASN A 12 6.04 -11.95 12.74
C ASN A 12 6.14 -11.66 11.24
N LEU A 13 7.38 -11.71 10.73
CA LEU A 13 7.68 -11.37 9.35
C LEU A 13 6.94 -12.28 8.35
N ASP A 14 6.83 -13.58 8.62
CA ASP A 14 6.16 -14.52 7.72
C ASP A 14 4.67 -14.19 7.58
N ILE A 15 4.00 -13.86 8.70
CA ILE A 15 2.61 -13.42 8.69
C ILE A 15 2.45 -12.16 7.83
N GLN A 16 3.31 -11.15 8.02
CA GLN A 16 3.23 -9.92 7.21
C GLN A 16 3.50 -10.18 5.73
N ILE A 17 4.49 -11.02 5.41
CA ILE A 17 4.81 -11.42 4.04
C ILE A 17 3.62 -12.08 3.37
N HIS A 18 2.95 -13.02 4.03
CA HIS A 18 1.79 -13.70 3.47
C HIS A 18 0.59 -12.77 3.33
N SER A 19 0.28 -11.99 4.37
CA SER A 19 -0.84 -11.06 4.36
C SER A 19 -0.68 -9.97 3.30
N LEU A 20 0.48 -9.33 3.20
CA LEU A 20 0.77 -8.36 2.12
C LEU A 20 0.69 -8.98 0.72
N GLY A 21 0.94 -10.28 0.60
CA GLY A 21 0.78 -11.01 -0.66
C GLY A 21 -0.66 -11.11 -1.09
N ILE A 22 -1.52 -11.50 -0.15
CA ILE A 22 -2.96 -11.57 -0.36
C ILE A 22 -3.50 -10.18 -0.70
N LEU A 23 -3.14 -9.15 0.08
CA LEU A 23 -3.55 -7.76 -0.19
C LEU A 23 -3.06 -7.25 -1.55
N SER A 24 -1.80 -7.53 -1.91
CA SER A 24 -1.24 -7.19 -3.22
C SER A 24 -2.02 -7.84 -4.36
N ASN A 25 -2.35 -9.13 -4.24
CA ASN A 25 -3.12 -9.84 -5.26
C ASN A 25 -4.55 -9.28 -5.36
N MET A 26 -5.22 -9.07 -4.22
CA MET A 26 -6.57 -8.49 -4.19
C MET A 26 -6.61 -7.08 -4.78
N SER A 27 -5.59 -6.26 -4.55
CA SER A 27 -5.54 -4.89 -5.08
C SER A 27 -5.55 -4.83 -6.63
N VAL A 28 -5.16 -5.90 -7.31
CA VAL A 28 -5.18 -6.01 -8.77
C VAL A 28 -6.56 -6.38 -9.31
N LEU A 29 -7.41 -7.03 -8.50
CA LEU A 29 -8.70 -7.58 -8.94
C LEU A 29 -9.74 -6.50 -9.26
N GLY A 30 -9.62 -5.32 -8.65
CA GLY A 30 -10.44 -4.18 -9.03
C GLY A 30 -10.85 -3.27 -7.88
N LYS A 31 -11.84 -2.43 -8.18
CA LYS A 31 -12.27 -1.35 -7.28
C LYS A 31 -12.94 -1.87 -6.01
N GLU A 32 -13.68 -2.96 -6.10
CA GLU A 32 -14.44 -3.47 -4.97
C GLU A 32 -13.49 -4.02 -3.90
N GLU A 33 -12.48 -4.77 -4.33
CA GLU A 33 -11.43 -5.34 -3.49
C GLU A 33 -10.58 -4.23 -2.87
N VAL A 34 -10.16 -3.24 -3.65
CA VAL A 34 -9.49 -2.04 -3.14
C VAL A 34 -10.32 -1.33 -2.07
N ALA A 35 -11.63 -1.18 -2.30
CA ALA A 35 -12.53 -0.56 -1.32
C ALA A 35 -12.75 -1.43 -0.07
N LYS A 36 -12.69 -2.76 -0.19
CA LYS A 36 -12.73 -3.71 0.94
C LYS A 36 -11.46 -3.58 1.80
N ILE A 37 -10.29 -3.50 1.16
CA ILE A 37 -9.00 -3.27 1.84
C ILE A 37 -9.05 -1.96 2.61
N ALA A 38 -9.45 -0.86 1.96
CA ALA A 38 -9.53 0.45 2.61
C ALA A 38 -10.50 0.46 3.81
N ARG A 39 -11.71 -0.08 3.65
CA ARG A 39 -12.73 -0.14 4.71
C ARG A 39 -12.35 -1.01 5.90
N SER A 40 -11.45 -1.98 5.71
CA SER A 40 -10.98 -2.88 6.77
C SER A 40 -9.77 -2.31 7.55
N GLY A 41 -9.42 -1.03 7.34
CA GLY A 41 -8.22 -0.44 7.91
C GLY A 41 -6.93 -1.00 7.31
N GLY A 42 -6.98 -1.49 6.07
CA GLY A 42 -5.82 -2.06 5.39
C GLY A 42 -4.76 -1.03 5.06
N ILE A 43 -5.13 0.24 4.85
CA ILE A 43 -4.17 1.33 4.61
C ILE A 43 -3.25 1.48 5.84
N ASP A 44 -3.80 1.50 7.05
CA ASP A 44 -3.01 1.56 8.29
C ASP A 44 -2.10 0.34 8.41
N ALA A 45 -2.63 -0.86 8.22
CA ALA A 45 -1.84 -2.09 8.33
C ALA A 45 -0.66 -2.12 7.35
N ILE A 46 -0.86 -1.67 6.11
CA ILE A 46 0.23 -1.59 5.12
C ILE A 46 1.27 -0.55 5.54
N ILE A 47 0.84 0.61 6.04
CA ILE A 47 1.74 1.66 6.53
C ILE A 47 2.56 1.17 7.72
N ASP A 48 1.89 0.53 8.68
CA ASP A 48 2.50 -0.04 9.88
C ASP A 48 3.56 -1.10 9.53
N ASP A 49 3.31 -1.93 8.52
CA ASP A 49 4.29 -2.90 8.02
C ASP A 49 5.48 -2.23 7.34
N MET A 50 5.21 -1.25 6.46
CA MET A 50 6.28 -0.51 5.78
C MET A 50 7.15 0.28 6.76
N LEU A 51 6.58 0.74 7.87
CA LEU A 51 7.33 1.42 8.94
C LEU A 51 8.10 0.43 9.83
N ALA A 52 7.55 -0.76 10.09
CA ALA A 52 8.22 -1.78 10.89
C ALA A 52 9.42 -2.40 10.16
N TRP A 53 9.39 -2.46 8.83
CA TRP A 53 10.39 -3.15 8.00
C TRP A 53 10.90 -2.26 6.85
N PRO A 54 11.50 -1.09 7.15
CA PRO A 54 11.86 -0.08 6.14
C PRO A 54 12.89 -0.60 5.12
N ASP A 55 13.81 -1.46 5.56
CA ASP A 55 14.92 -1.92 4.74
C ASP A 55 14.60 -3.20 3.96
N LEU A 56 13.42 -3.80 4.17
CA LEU A 56 13.06 -5.05 3.50
C LEU A 56 12.40 -4.78 2.14
N PRO A 57 13.09 -5.03 1.00
CA PRO A 57 12.60 -4.59 -0.30
C PRO A 57 11.24 -5.19 -0.65
N TYR A 58 10.99 -6.41 -0.20
CA TYR A 58 9.74 -7.11 -0.49
C TYR A 58 8.51 -6.45 0.13
N ILE A 59 8.59 -6.04 1.40
CA ILE A 59 7.50 -5.34 2.10
C ILE A 59 7.26 -3.99 1.45
N GLN A 60 8.32 -3.22 1.25
CA GLN A 60 8.25 -1.89 0.63
C GLN A 60 7.66 -1.94 -0.77
N ARG A 61 8.12 -2.89 -1.61
CA ARG A 61 7.60 -3.09 -2.97
C ARG A 61 6.13 -3.42 -2.96
N ARG A 62 5.68 -4.33 -2.08
CA ARG A 62 4.27 -4.73 -2.01
C ARG A 62 3.38 -3.60 -1.50
N GLY A 63 3.83 -2.86 -0.48
CA GLY A 63 3.11 -1.69 0.02
C GLY A 63 2.93 -0.63 -1.07
N CYS A 64 4.02 -0.26 -1.76
CA CYS A 64 3.97 0.67 -2.89
C CYS A 64 3.06 0.16 -4.03
N LYS A 65 3.15 -1.13 -4.39
CA LYS A 65 2.29 -1.75 -5.41
C LYS A 65 0.81 -1.65 -5.03
N ILE A 66 0.45 -1.95 -3.78
CA ILE A 66 -0.93 -1.84 -3.30
C ILE A 66 -1.39 -0.39 -3.41
N PHE A 67 -0.61 0.58 -2.94
CA PHE A 67 -0.98 2.00 -3.05
C PHE A 67 -1.16 2.47 -4.49
N ALA A 68 -0.28 2.06 -5.42
CA ALA A 68 -0.43 2.36 -6.84
C ALA A 68 -1.77 1.84 -7.38
N ASN A 69 -2.06 0.55 -7.14
CA ASN A 69 -3.29 -0.09 -7.61
C ASN A 69 -4.54 0.56 -6.99
N MET A 70 -4.50 0.87 -5.69
CA MET A 70 -5.57 1.55 -4.98
C MET A 70 -5.84 2.95 -5.57
N ALA A 71 -4.79 3.71 -5.85
CA ALA A 71 -4.89 5.07 -6.40
C ALA A 71 -5.35 5.07 -7.87
N GLU A 72 -4.97 4.06 -8.66
CA GLU A 72 -5.44 3.88 -10.05
C GLU A 72 -6.91 3.44 -10.12
N ALA A 73 -7.34 2.58 -9.20
CA ALA A 73 -8.74 2.14 -9.10
C ALA A 73 -9.70 3.32 -8.89
N GLU A 74 -9.26 4.36 -8.17
CA GLU A 74 -10.02 5.59 -7.93
C GLU A 74 -10.20 6.45 -9.21
N LYS A 75 -9.19 6.51 -10.10
CA LYS A 75 -9.24 7.34 -11.33
C LYS A 75 -10.41 6.97 -12.27
N LYS A 76 -10.96 5.76 -12.15
CA LYS A 76 -11.89 5.18 -13.13
C LYS A 76 -13.38 5.59 -12.98
N LYS A 77 -13.82 6.56 -12.16
CA LYS A 77 -15.18 7.18 -12.26
C LYS A 77 -15.26 8.57 -11.59
N LYS A 78 -15.88 9.54 -12.27
CA LYS A 78 -16.40 10.80 -11.71
C LYS A 78 -17.66 10.53 -10.86
N LYS A 79 -17.72 11.16 -9.68
CA LYS A 79 -18.89 11.40 -8.80
C LYS A 79 -19.22 10.37 -7.70
N LYS A 80 -19.42 11.00 -6.53
CA LYS A 80 -20.16 10.64 -5.30
C LYS A 80 -19.47 9.74 -4.26
N LYS A 81 -19.06 10.41 -3.17
CA LYS A 81 -19.09 9.95 -1.77
C LYS A 81 -18.33 8.66 -1.43
N ASN A 82 -17.25 8.35 -2.14
CA ASN A 82 -16.34 7.28 -1.72
C ASN A 82 -15.15 7.90 -0.99
N ILE A 83 -14.73 7.25 0.10
CA ILE A 83 -13.47 7.48 0.82
C ILE A 83 -12.43 7.85 -0.23
N LEU A 84 -11.92 9.09 -0.15
CA LEU A 84 -10.87 9.56 -1.05
C LEU A 84 -9.62 8.79 -0.66
N ILE A 85 -9.41 7.61 -1.25
CA ILE A 85 -8.34 6.68 -0.88
C ILE A 85 -7.00 7.40 -0.98
N LYS A 86 -6.84 8.25 -1.99
CA LYS A 86 -5.64 9.09 -2.11
C LYS A 86 -5.47 10.08 -0.97
N GLU A 87 -6.55 10.72 -0.53
CA GLU A 87 -6.49 11.63 0.63
C GLU A 87 -6.20 10.87 1.92
N GLU A 88 -6.73 9.66 2.08
CA GLU A 88 -6.48 8.82 3.24
C GLU A 88 -4.99 8.40 3.30
N ILE A 89 -4.45 7.95 2.16
CA ILE A 89 -3.02 7.61 2.03
C ILE A 89 -2.15 8.86 2.29
N ARG A 90 -2.54 10.05 1.80
CA ARG A 90 -1.84 11.32 2.08
C ARG A 90 -1.85 11.65 3.57
N LYS A 91 -3.02 11.64 4.21
CA LYS A 91 -3.19 11.97 5.63
C LYS A 91 -2.39 11.04 6.55
N LYS A 92 -2.30 9.76 6.18
CA LYS A 92 -1.58 8.74 6.97
C LYS A 92 -0.09 8.66 6.68
N LYS A 93 0.49 9.69 6.03
CA LYS A 93 1.93 9.76 5.66
C LYS A 93 2.39 8.73 4.63
N GLY A 94 1.47 8.07 3.91
CA GLY A 94 1.82 7.09 2.88
C GLY A 94 2.68 7.69 1.77
N VAL A 95 2.45 8.94 1.37
CA VAL A 95 3.29 9.65 0.38
C VAL A 95 4.73 9.86 0.88
N SER A 96 4.90 10.16 2.17
CA SER A 96 6.22 10.29 2.78
C SER A 96 6.97 8.96 2.80
N ILE A 97 6.28 7.86 3.13
CA ILE A 97 6.87 6.51 3.10
C ILE A 97 7.28 6.13 1.67
N MET A 98 6.42 6.37 0.67
CA MET A 98 6.77 6.14 -0.73
C MET A 98 7.97 6.98 -1.18
N GLY A 99 8.08 8.24 -0.72
CA GLY A 99 9.25 9.07 -0.93
C GLY A 99 10.52 8.47 -0.32
N LYS A 100 10.45 8.00 0.92
CA LYS A 100 11.57 7.32 1.58
C LYS A 100 12.01 6.05 0.82
N CYS A 101 11.08 5.29 0.24
CA CYS A 101 11.43 4.17 -0.63
C CYS A 101 12.24 4.60 -1.86
N LEU A 102 11.99 5.79 -2.42
CA LEU A 102 12.75 6.33 -3.54
C LEU A 102 14.16 6.78 -3.13
N GLU A 103 14.35 7.17 -1.87
CA GLU A 103 15.66 7.55 -1.32
C GLU A 103 16.48 6.31 -0.90
N THR A 104 15.83 5.28 -0.38
CA THR A 104 16.49 4.10 0.18
C THR A 104 16.90 3.07 -0.87
N PHE A 105 16.06 2.82 -1.89
CA PHE A 105 16.29 1.70 -2.82
C PHE A 105 16.88 2.16 -4.16
N PRO A 106 17.77 1.37 -4.78
CA PRO A 106 18.36 1.68 -6.09
C PRO A 106 17.32 1.89 -7.20
N GLU A 107 17.60 2.76 -8.17
CA GLU A 107 16.66 3.12 -9.24
C GLU A 107 16.26 1.93 -10.15
N ASP A 108 17.15 0.96 -10.30
CA ASP A 108 16.95 -0.28 -11.06
C ASP A 108 16.15 -1.34 -10.27
N SER A 109 15.91 -1.11 -8.98
CA SER A 109 15.17 -2.04 -8.14
C SER A 109 13.67 -2.02 -8.44
N SER A 110 13.05 -3.20 -8.35
CA SER A 110 11.59 -3.31 -8.45
C SER A 110 10.85 -2.51 -7.36
N THR A 111 11.46 -2.31 -6.20
CA THR A 111 10.91 -1.48 -5.12
C THR A 111 10.84 -0.01 -5.52
N PHE A 112 11.93 0.54 -6.06
CA PHE A 112 11.95 1.92 -6.55
C PHE A 112 10.94 2.11 -7.68
N PHE A 113 10.86 1.18 -8.63
CA PHE A 113 9.88 1.23 -9.70
C PHE A 113 8.45 1.35 -9.18
N GLU A 114 8.05 0.48 -8.23
CA GLU A 114 6.70 0.50 -7.65
C GLU A 114 6.46 1.75 -6.81
N ALA A 115 7.43 2.21 -6.02
CA ALA A 115 7.34 3.47 -5.27
C ALA A 115 7.13 4.66 -6.21
N ARG A 116 7.88 4.72 -7.32
CA ARG A 116 7.77 5.78 -8.32
C ARG A 116 6.42 5.74 -9.03
N ARG A 117 5.96 4.54 -9.40
CA ARG A 117 4.63 4.32 -10.01
C ARG A 117 3.53 4.79 -9.07
N ALA A 118 3.61 4.44 -7.79
CA ALA A 118 2.67 4.87 -6.77
C ALA A 118 2.67 6.39 -6.61
N MET A 119 3.85 7.01 -6.46
CA MET A 119 4.00 8.48 -6.32
C MET A 119 3.35 9.26 -7.47
N ARG A 120 3.49 8.80 -8.73
CA ARG A 120 2.84 9.40 -9.91
C ARG A 120 1.30 9.38 -9.87
N CYS A 121 0.69 8.67 -8.92
CA CYS A 121 -0.76 8.70 -8.75
C CYS A 121 -1.24 9.84 -7.84
N PHE A 122 -0.31 10.52 -7.16
CA PHE A 122 -0.55 11.59 -6.18
C PHE A 122 -0.07 12.98 -6.64
N PHE A 123 0.48 13.09 -7.85
CA PHE A 123 0.85 14.34 -8.52
C PHE A 123 0.35 14.27 -9.97
#